data_AF-A0A4D7QDT3-F1
#
_entry.id   AF-A0A4D7QDT3-F1
#
_cell.length_a   1.000
_cell.length_b   1.000
_cell.length_c   1.000
_cell.angle_alpha   90.00
_cell.angle_beta   90.00
_cell.angle_gamma   90.00
#
_symmetry.space_group_name_H-M   'P 1'
#
loop_
_entity.id
_entity.type
_entity.pdbx_description
1 polymer ?
#
loop_
_entity_poly.entity_id
_entity_poly.type
_entity_poly.pdbx_seq_one_letter_code
_entity_poly.pdbx_strand_id
1 'polypeptide(L)' 'MRWMALAGLALALLVAAGGETEAQTSCAGWNATCQARCRDAGNPECANYCTRQVTACRRTGCWTEGQRFGGRQHCNLSR' A
#
# COMPACT_ATOMS: atom_id res chain seq x y z
N MET A 1 33.12 38.18 0.09
CA MET A 1 32.55 37.28 -0.93
C MET A 1 32.49 35.87 -0.33
N ARG A 2 31.46 35.56 0.48
CA ARG A 2 31.29 34.30 1.22
C ARG A 2 29.87 33.77 1.00
N TRP A 3 29.57 33.33 -0.22
CA TRP A 3 28.28 32.70 -0.53
C TRP A 3 28.49 31.59 -1.56
N MET A 4 29.40 30.65 -1.27
CA MET A 4 29.56 29.37 -1.96
C MET A 4 29.38 28.27 -0.92
N ALA A 5 28.14 27.86 -0.61
CA ALA A 5 27.84 26.61 0.12
C ALA A 5 26.33 26.35 0.31
N LEU A 6 25.47 26.64 -0.66
CA LEU A 6 24.04 26.26 -0.58
C LEU A 6 23.55 25.52 -1.84
N ALA A 7 24.47 24.82 -2.50
CA ALA A 7 24.13 23.74 -3.41
C ALA A 7 24.15 22.42 -2.62
N GLY A 8 23.04 21.68 -2.58
CA GLY A 8 23.09 20.25 -2.24
C GLY A 8 21.92 19.67 -1.45
N LEU A 9 21.18 20.45 -0.68
CA LEU A 9 20.20 19.90 0.29
C LEU A 9 18.72 19.96 -0.13
N ALA A 10 18.42 20.41 -1.34
CA ALA A 10 17.03 20.50 -1.83
C ALA A 10 16.60 19.35 -2.75
N LEU A 11 17.53 18.49 -3.19
CA LEU A 11 17.26 17.41 -4.16
C LEU A 11 17.12 16.01 -3.54
N ALA A 12 16.94 15.90 -2.22
CA ALA A 12 16.82 14.59 -1.55
C ALA A 12 15.39 14.25 -1.09
N LEU A 13 14.44 15.20 -1.13
CA LEU A 13 13.11 15.03 -0.54
C LEU A 13 12.00 14.64 -1.53
N LEU A 14 12.27 14.57 -2.83
CA LEU A 14 11.27 14.15 -3.84
C LEU A 14 11.30 12.66 -4.20
N VAL A 15 12.28 11.89 -3.71
CA VAL A 15 12.40 10.44 -3.96
C VAL A 15 11.79 9.62 -2.81
N ALA A 16 10.70 10.09 -2.21
CA ALA A 16 9.90 9.30 -1.26
C ALA A 16 8.49 8.99 -1.76
N ALA A 17 8.08 9.53 -2.91
CA ALA A 17 6.74 9.31 -3.48
C ALA A 17 6.66 8.08 -4.42
N GLY A 18 7.74 7.32 -4.58
CA GLY A 18 7.80 6.18 -5.51
C GLY A 18 7.51 4.80 -4.89
N GLY A 19 7.34 4.71 -3.58
CA GLY A 19 7.24 3.40 -2.89
C GLY A 19 5.85 2.77 -2.91
N GLU A 20 4.82 3.51 -3.32
CA GLU A 20 3.43 3.07 -3.17
C GLU A 20 3.02 2.05 -4.24
N THR A 21 3.62 2.13 -5.43
CA THR A 21 3.19 1.31 -6.57
C THR A 21 3.79 -0.09 -6.57
N GLU A 22 5.03 -0.28 -6.12
CA GLU A 22 5.69 -1.59 -6.19
C GLU A 22 5.15 -2.56 -5.11
N ALA A 23 4.75 -2.04 -3.94
CA ALA A 23 4.11 -2.85 -2.90
C ALA A 23 2.70 -3.35 -3.33
N GLN A 24 1.99 -2.65 -4.21
CA GLN A 24 0.63 -3.01 -4.64
C GLN A 24 0.57 -3.97 -5.83
N THR A 25 1.70 -4.57 -6.22
CA THR A 25 1.76 -5.58 -7.31
C THR A 25 1.50 -7.02 -6.82
N SER A 26 1.33 -7.21 -5.51
CA SER A 26 1.13 -8.52 -4.89
C SER A 26 -0.04 -8.52 -3.90
N CYS A 27 -0.65 -9.69 -3.71
CA CYS A 27 -1.69 -9.90 -2.71
C CYS A 27 -1.19 -9.57 -1.30
N ALA A 28 0.08 -9.86 -1.01
CA ALA A 28 0.70 -9.58 0.28
C ALA A 28 0.79 -8.07 0.57
N GLY A 29 1.17 -7.25 -0.40
CA GLY A 29 1.25 -5.80 -0.18
C GLY A 29 -0.13 -5.12 -0.15
N TRP A 30 -1.12 -5.65 -0.87
CA TRP A 30 -2.51 -5.25 -0.68
C TRP A 30 -3.05 -5.58 0.72
N ASN A 31 -2.67 -6.74 1.28
CA ASN A 31 -2.98 -7.08 2.66
C ASN A 31 -2.33 -6.13 3.67
N ALA A 32 -1.05 -5.80 3.49
CA ALA A 32 -0.37 -4.81 4.34
C ALA A 32 -1.07 -3.45 4.28
N THR A 33 -1.46 -3.01 3.07
CA THR A 33 -2.23 -1.78 2.86
C THR A 33 -3.60 -1.85 3.55
N CYS A 34 -4.29 -2.99 3.48
CA CYS A 34 -5.57 -3.20 4.13
C CYS A 34 -5.45 -3.08 5.66
N GLN A 35 -4.43 -3.70 6.24
CA GLN A 35 -4.17 -3.63 7.68
C GLN A 35 -3.74 -2.22 8.12
N ALA A 36 -2.92 -1.52 7.33
CA ALA A 36 -2.54 -0.13 7.61
C ALA A 36 -3.75 0.83 7.57
N ARG A 37 -4.74 0.52 6.74
CA ARG A 37 -6.00 1.28 6.63
C ARG A 37 -7.03 0.89 7.70
N CYS A 38 -6.76 -0.11 8.53
CA CYS A 38 -7.59 -0.40 9.69
C CYS A 38 -7.44 0.71 10.73
N ARG A 39 -8.51 1.52 10.85
CA ARG A 39 -8.56 2.67 11.77
C ARG A 39 -8.33 2.27 13.24
N ASP A 40 -8.75 1.05 13.59
CA ASP A 40 -8.44 0.38 14.85
C ASP A 40 -7.55 -0.82 14.56
N ALA A 41 -6.25 -0.70 14.87
CA ALA A 41 -5.30 -1.81 14.74
C ALA A 41 -5.65 -3.01 15.64
N GLY A 42 -6.52 -2.81 16.64
CA GLY A 42 -7.03 -3.85 17.53
C GLY A 42 -8.38 -4.45 17.13
N ASN A 43 -9.01 -4.01 16.02
CA ASN A 43 -10.32 -4.54 15.63
C ASN A 43 -10.17 -5.89 14.90
N PRO A 44 -10.62 -7.02 15.51
CA PRO A 44 -10.48 -8.35 14.92
C PRO A 44 -11.28 -8.49 13.62
N GLU A 45 -12.35 -7.73 13.42
CA GLU A 45 -13.11 -7.74 12.17
C GLU A 45 -12.28 -7.22 11.00
N CYS A 46 -11.44 -6.20 11.24
CA CYS A 46 -10.59 -5.64 10.20
C CYS A 46 -9.48 -6.62 9.81
N ALA A 47 -8.82 -7.24 10.80
CA ALA A 47 -7.81 -8.28 10.56
C ALA A 47 -8.41 -9.49 9.81
N ASN A 48 -9.59 -9.96 10.23
CA ASN A 48 -10.29 -11.06 9.57
C ASN A 48 -10.73 -10.68 8.14
N TYR A 49 -11.17 -9.45 7.91
CA TYR A 49 -11.51 -8.96 6.57
C TYR A 49 -10.28 -8.96 5.65
N CYS A 50 -9.17 -8.36 6.08
CA CYS A 50 -7.94 -8.32 5.28
C CYS A 50 -7.39 -9.74 5.02
N THR A 51 -7.47 -10.63 6.01
CA THR A 51 -7.07 -12.04 5.88
C THR A 51 -7.93 -12.81 4.86
N ARG A 52 -9.25 -12.58 4.86
CA ARG A 52 -10.15 -13.15 3.83
C ARG A 52 -9.83 -12.62 2.44
N GLN A 53 -9.59 -11.31 2.31
CA GLN A 53 -9.26 -10.69 1.02
C GLN A 53 -7.91 -11.19 0.47
N VAL A 54 -6.88 -11.33 1.30
CA VAL A 54 -5.59 -11.85 0.82
C VAL A 54 -5.69 -13.32 0.42
N THR A 55 -6.47 -14.10 1.16
CA THR A 55 -6.70 -15.52 0.83
C THR A 55 -7.44 -15.65 -0.49
N ALA A 56 -8.47 -14.82 -0.72
CA ALA A 56 -9.18 -14.75 -1.99
C ALA A 56 -8.23 -14.32 -3.12
N CYS A 57 -7.45 -13.27 -2.91
CA CYS A 57 -6.47 -12.77 -3.88
C CYS A 57 -5.45 -13.84 -4.28
N ARG A 58 -4.92 -14.61 -3.33
CA ARG A 58 -3.96 -15.69 -3.64
C ARG A 58 -4.57 -16.83 -4.46
N ARG A 59 -5.90 -16.99 -4.41
CA ARG A 59 -6.63 -17.98 -5.21
C ARG A 59 -7.01 -17.44 -6.59
N THR A 60 -7.44 -16.19 -6.68
CA THR A 60 -7.99 -15.59 -7.92
C THR A 60 -6.99 -14.74 -8.68
N GLY A 61 -5.89 -14.33 -8.06
CA GLY A 61 -4.98 -13.29 -8.57
C GLY A 61 -5.57 -11.88 -8.51
N CYS A 62 -6.70 -11.68 -7.81
CA CYS A 62 -7.39 -10.40 -7.75
C CYS A 62 -7.72 -9.96 -6.31
N TRP A 63 -7.41 -8.70 -6.00
CA TRP A 63 -7.79 -8.02 -4.77
C TRP A 63 -8.93 -7.04 -5.03
N THR A 64 -9.94 -7.02 -4.16
CA THR A 64 -11.00 -6.00 -4.21
C THR A 64 -10.87 -5.07 -3.02
N GLU A 65 -10.74 -3.77 -3.26
CA GLU A 65 -10.74 -2.78 -2.20
C GLU A 65 -12.12 -2.69 -1.53
N GLY A 66 -12.13 -2.39 -0.23
CA GLY A 66 -13.37 -2.07 0.47
C GLY A 66 -14.04 -0.82 -0.13
N GLN A 67 -15.37 -0.77 -0.10
CA GLN A 67 -16.16 0.33 -0.69
C GLN A 67 -15.70 1.72 -0.23
N ARG A 68 -15.30 1.86 1.05
CA ARG A 68 -14.78 3.11 1.63
C ARG A 68 -13.48 3.63 0.97
N PHE A 69 -12.77 2.80 0.21
CA PHE A 69 -11.52 3.13 -0.48
C PHE A 69 -11.68 3.14 -2.01
N GLY A 70 -12.91 3.23 -2.51
CA GLY A 70 -13.20 3.32 -3.95
C GLY A 70 -13.59 1.99 -4.60
N GLY A 71 -13.62 0.88 -3.86
CA GLY A 71 -14.21 -0.38 -4.31
C GLY A 71 -13.55 -1.02 -5.55
N ARG A 72 -12.34 -0.59 -5.91
CA ARG A 72 -11.66 -1.03 -7.13
C ARG A 72 -11.18 -2.47 -7.00
N GLN A 73 -11.20 -3.18 -8.11
CA GLN A 73 -10.61 -4.49 -8.24
C GLN A 73 -9.27 -4.39 -8.95
N HIS A 74 -8.25 -5.01 -8.35
CA HIS A 74 -6.89 -5.08 -8.84
C HIS A 74 -6.58 -6.54 -9.15
N CYS A 75 -6.38 -6.86 -10.42
CA CYS A 75 -6.13 -8.22 -10.90
C CYS A 75 -4.70 -8.39 -11.43
N ASN A 76 -4.33 -9.63 -11.75
CA ASN A 76 -2.96 -10.02 -12.15
C ASN A 76 -1.93 -9.77 -11.03
N LEU A 77 -2.36 -9.86 -9.78
CA LEU A 77 -1.50 -9.70 -8.62
C LEU A 77 -0.67 -10.96 -8.38
N SER A 78 0.61 -10.73 -8.08
CA SER A 78 1.53 -11.79 -7.65
C SER A 78 1.11 -12.33 -6.28
N ARG A 79 1.37 -13.63 -6.03
CA ARG A 79 0.96 -14.32 -4.79
C ARG A 79 1.56 -13.74 -3.51
#